data_AF-A0A8A4KAM1-F1
#
_entry.id   AF-A0A8A4KAM1-F1
#
_cell.length_a   1.000
_cell.length_b   1.000
_cell.length_c   1.000
_cell.angle_alpha   90.00
_cell.angle_beta   90.00
_cell.angle_gamma   90.00
#
_symmetry.space_group_name_H-M   'P 1'
#
loop_
_entity.id
_entity.type
_entity.pdbx_description
1 polymer ?
#
loop_
_entity_poly.entity_id
_entity_poly.type
_entity_poly.pdbx_seq_one_letter_code
_entity_poly.pdbx_strand_id
1 'polypeptide(L)'
;MHADKFVSGEPVDVAVALPERPKVRPGNFIQYTASRLKNLRNTRFRPFNKTLAPAMQNAMLFALMLAVVIVPHVASANDLMASQTGDATDTFGLNSTVLRWIYMGEIVMSLVGFIKTKNPLIFVGLVIMLVISRAFYGMIGT
;
A
#
# COMPACT_ATOMS: atom_id res chain seq x y z
N MET A 1 -30.03 13.71 -59.51
CA MET A 1 -31.41 13.49 -60.02
C MET A 1 -31.77 12.07 -59.61
N HIS A 2 -32.54 11.89 -58.52
CA HIS A 2 -34.00 11.57 -58.58
C HIS A 2 -34.25 10.29 -59.42
N ALA A 3 -34.89 9.21 -58.98
CA ALA A 3 -35.68 8.94 -57.78
C ALA A 3 -36.07 7.42 -57.80
N ASP A 4 -36.29 6.86 -56.60
CA ASP A 4 -37.36 5.93 -56.20
C ASP A 4 -37.49 4.52 -56.80
N LYS A 5 -37.75 3.55 -55.90
CA LYS A 5 -39.05 2.86 -55.85
C LYS A 5 -39.17 2.02 -54.58
N PHE A 6 -40.14 2.39 -53.75
CA PHE A 6 -40.72 1.55 -52.72
C PHE A 6 -41.56 0.45 -53.38
N VAL A 7 -41.37 -0.80 -52.96
CA VAL A 7 -42.36 -1.87 -53.16
C VAL A 7 -42.69 -2.46 -51.80
N SER A 8 -43.97 -2.31 -51.47
CA SER A 8 -44.73 -2.83 -50.35
C SER A 8 -44.96 -4.34 -50.49
N GLY A 9 -44.95 -5.08 -49.38
CA GLY A 9 -45.71 -6.32 -49.25
C GLY A 9 -45.01 -7.43 -48.47
N GLU A 10 -45.53 -7.72 -47.27
CA GLU A 10 -45.33 -8.88 -46.39
C GLU A 10 -44.09 -8.88 -45.45
N PRO A 11 -44.29 -9.07 -44.13
CA PRO A 11 -43.20 -9.35 -43.20
C PRO A 11 -42.78 -10.81 -43.37
N VAL A 12 -41.89 -11.08 -44.32
CA VAL A 12 -41.19 -12.36 -44.31
C VAL A 12 -40.23 -12.31 -43.13
N ASP A 13 -40.58 -13.04 -42.09
CA ASP A 13 -39.74 -13.33 -40.92
C ASP A 13 -38.51 -14.11 -41.40
N VAL A 14 -37.53 -13.38 -41.93
CA VAL A 14 -36.21 -13.92 -42.24
C VAL A 14 -35.50 -14.06 -40.89
N ALA A 15 -35.79 -15.16 -40.20
CA ALA A 15 -34.99 -15.62 -39.09
C ALA A 15 -33.57 -15.90 -39.59
N VAL A 16 -32.72 -14.88 -39.56
CA VAL A 16 -31.27 -15.04 -39.67
C VAL A 16 -30.85 -15.84 -38.44
N ALA A 17 -30.69 -17.15 -38.62
CA ALA A 17 -30.18 -18.03 -37.58
C ALA A 17 -28.78 -17.54 -37.19
N LEU A 18 -28.66 -16.90 -36.02
CA LEU A 18 -27.36 -16.68 -35.40
C LEU A 18 -26.77 -18.05 -35.07
N PRO A 19 -25.48 -18.32 -35.38
CA PRO A 19 -24.85 -19.55 -34.94
C PRO A 19 -24.87 -19.60 -33.41
N GLU A 20 -25.43 -20.67 -32.84
CA GLU A 20 -25.44 -20.92 -31.40
C GLU A 20 -24.02 -20.78 -30.85
N ARG A 21 -23.80 -19.82 -29.94
CA ARG A 21 -22.53 -19.74 -29.22
C ARG A 21 -22.43 -20.95 -28.30
N PRO A 22 -21.31 -21.70 -28.30
CA PRO A 22 -21.12 -22.79 -27.36
C PRO A 22 -21.16 -22.23 -25.94
N LYS A 23 -21.99 -22.82 -25.08
CA LYS A 23 -22.14 -22.46 -23.66
C LYS A 23 -20.83 -22.78 -22.92
N VAL A 24 -19.90 -21.83 -22.91
CA VAL A 24 -18.66 -21.93 -22.13
C VAL A 24 -19.06 -21.89 -20.66
N ARG A 25 -18.87 -23.02 -19.96
CA ARG A 25 -19.06 -23.10 -18.51
C ARG A 25 -18.09 -22.11 -17.86
N PRO A 26 -18.55 -21.15 -17.04
CA PRO A 26 -17.63 -20.24 -16.35
C PRO A 26 -16.84 -21.07 -15.33
N GLY A 27 -15.60 -21.43 -15.68
CA GLY A 27 -14.67 -22.01 -14.73
C GLY A 27 -14.32 -20.95 -13.69
N ASN A 28 -14.67 -21.20 -12.42
CA ASN A 28 -14.41 -20.26 -11.33
C ASN A 28 -12.91 -19.97 -11.20
N PHE A 29 -12.57 -18.68 -11.07
CA PHE A 29 -11.21 -18.15 -10.87
C PHE A 29 -10.41 -18.89 -9.77
N ILE A 30 -11.11 -19.41 -8.77
CA ILE A 30 -10.58 -20.23 -7.67
C ILE A 30 -9.82 -21.47 -8.18
N GLN A 31 -10.28 -22.08 -9.28
CA GLN A 31 -9.63 -23.28 -9.83
C GLN A 31 -8.33 -22.93 -10.58
N TYR A 32 -8.28 -21.77 -11.22
CA TYR A 32 -7.09 -21.32 -11.96
C TYR A 32 -5.94 -20.97 -11.00
N THR A 33 -6.26 -20.32 -9.87
CA THR A 33 -5.28 -19.95 -8.85
C THR A 33 -4.73 -21.17 -8.09
N ALA A 34 -5.58 -22.12 -7.71
CA ALA A 34 -5.16 -23.36 -7.04
C ALA A 34 -4.22 -24.23 -7.91
N SER A 35 -4.48 -24.27 -9.21
CA SER A 35 -3.68 -25.05 -10.17
C SER A 35 -2.25 -24.51 -10.32
N ARG A 36 -2.08 -23.19 -10.26
CA ARG A 36 -0.77 -22.52 -10.35
C ARG A 36 0.08 -22.75 -9.10
N LEU A 37 -0.54 -22.72 -7.92
CA LEU A 37 0.17 -22.95 -6.65
C LEU A 37 0.67 -24.39 -6.53
N LYS A 38 -0.10 -25.37 -7.04
CA LYS A 38 0.30 -26.79 -7.04
C LYS A 38 1.57 -27.06 -7.84
N ASN A 39 1.77 -26.36 -8.96
CA ASN A 39 2.99 -26.46 -9.77
C ASN A 39 4.19 -25.72 -9.18
N LEU A 40 3.96 -24.76 -8.29
CA LEU A 40 5.04 -24.01 -7.62
C LEU A 40 5.69 -24.83 -6.50
N ARG A 41 4.95 -25.76 -5.89
CA ARG A 41 5.45 -26.60 -4.78
C ARG A 41 6.53 -27.60 -5.18
N ASN A 42 6.62 -27.97 -6.47
CA ASN A 42 7.48 -29.07 -6.92
C ASN A 42 8.84 -28.62 -7.49
N THR A 43 9.18 -27.34 -7.45
CA THR A 43 10.49 -26.87 -7.92
C THR A 43 11.43 -26.57 -6.77
N ARG A 44 12.42 -27.47 -6.64
CA ARG A 44 13.83 -27.19 -6.31
C ARG A 44 14.23 -27.24 -4.83
N PHE A 45 14.46 -28.46 -4.35
CA PHE A 45 15.57 -28.73 -3.42
C PHE A 45 16.35 -29.94 -3.94
N ARG A 46 17.38 -29.69 -4.77
CA ARG A 46 18.42 -30.70 -5.03
C ARG A 46 19.35 -30.71 -3.81
N PRO A 47 19.60 -31.87 -3.17
CA PRO A 47 20.61 -31.93 -2.12
C PRO A 47 21.99 -31.66 -2.73
N PHE A 48 22.74 -30.72 -2.14
CA PHE A 48 24.11 -30.42 -2.53
C PHE A 48 25.00 -31.66 -2.33
N ASN A 49 25.78 -31.99 -3.37
CA ASN A 49 26.64 -33.17 -3.45
C ASN A 49 27.78 -33.14 -2.41
N LYS A 50 28.02 -34.27 -1.74
CA LYS A 50 28.94 -34.41 -0.59
C LYS A 50 30.43 -34.62 -0.95
N THR A 51 30.94 -34.07 -2.06
CA THR A 51 32.31 -34.39 -2.54
C THR A 51 33.28 -33.21 -2.67
N LEU A 52 32.98 -32.05 -2.10
CA LEU A 52 33.96 -30.95 -2.03
C LEU A 52 34.90 -31.14 -0.83
N ALA A 53 36.21 -30.96 -1.03
CA ALA A 53 37.22 -30.99 0.03
C ALA A 53 36.83 -30.06 1.20
N PRO A 54 37.11 -30.41 2.46
CA PRO A 54 36.62 -29.66 3.63
C PRO A 54 37.07 -28.19 3.62
N ALA A 55 38.25 -27.89 3.06
CA ALA A 55 38.73 -26.52 2.88
C ALA A 55 37.89 -25.71 1.88
N MET A 56 37.42 -26.34 0.81
CA MET A 56 36.57 -25.70 -0.20
C MET A 56 35.14 -25.50 0.32
N GLN A 57 34.64 -26.43 1.13
CA GLN A 57 33.36 -26.25 1.84
C GLN A 57 33.44 -25.09 2.83
N ASN A 58 34.49 -25.01 3.63
CA ASN A 58 34.68 -23.91 4.59
C ASN A 58 34.84 -22.55 3.88
N ALA A 59 35.57 -22.50 2.77
CA ALA A 59 35.69 -21.29 1.96
C ALA A 59 34.35 -20.87 1.34
N MET A 60 33.54 -21.83 0.88
CA MET A 60 32.20 -21.57 0.35
C MET A 60 31.24 -21.09 1.45
N LEU A 61 31.28 -21.70 2.63
CA LEU A 61 30.48 -21.26 3.79
C LEU A 61 30.90 -19.87 4.26
N PHE A 62 32.20 -19.58 4.27
CA PHE A 62 32.72 -18.26 4.61
C PHE A 62 32.32 -17.21 3.56
N ALA A 63 32.42 -17.53 2.27
CA ALA A 63 31.95 -16.66 1.19
C ALA A 63 30.44 -16.44 1.24
N LEU A 64 29.65 -17.45 1.62
CA LEU A 64 28.21 -17.33 1.82
C LEU A 64 27.90 -16.44 3.03
N MET A 65 28.61 -16.64 4.15
CA MET A 65 28.49 -15.78 5.33
C MET A 65 28.83 -14.32 4.98
N LEU A 66 29.92 -14.12 4.25
CA LEU A 66 30.36 -12.80 3.80
C LEU A 66 29.33 -12.17 2.84
N ALA A 67 28.75 -12.95 1.93
CA ALA A 67 27.68 -12.48 1.05
C ALA A 67 26.41 -12.09 1.84
N VAL A 68 26.00 -12.88 2.85
CA VAL A 68 24.86 -12.56 3.71
C VAL A 68 25.10 -11.27 4.51
N VAL A 69 26.33 -11.02 4.94
CA VAL A 69 26.69 -9.78 5.67
C VAL A 69 26.80 -8.60 4.71
N ILE A 70 27.46 -8.74 3.56
CA ILE A 70 27.76 -7.60 2.67
C ILE A 70 26.58 -7.19 1.79
N VAL A 71 25.77 -8.15 1.31
CA VAL A 71 24.64 -7.86 0.40
C VAL A 71 23.65 -6.82 0.96
N PRO A 72 23.22 -6.84 2.25
CA PRO A 72 22.36 -5.79 2.80
C PRO A 72 23.06 -4.43 2.96
N HIS A 73 24.40 -4.38 2.95
CA HIS A 73 25.16 -3.13 3.03
C HIS A 73 25.49 -2.52 1.65
N VAL A 74 25.47 -3.33 0.58
CA VAL A 74 25.79 -2.89 -0.79
C VAL A 74 24.52 -2.70 -1.65
N ALA A 75 23.42 -3.38 -1.32
CA ALA A 75 22.12 -2.98 -1.79
C ALA A 75 21.77 -1.66 -1.08
N SER A 76 21.90 -0.52 -1.77
CA SER A 76 21.36 0.76 -1.31
C SER A 76 19.96 0.50 -0.75
N ALA A 77 19.82 0.61 0.57
CA ALA A 77 18.55 0.46 1.24
C ALA A 77 17.66 1.59 0.74
N ASN A 78 16.89 1.35 -0.32
CA ASN A 78 15.69 2.12 -0.55
C ASN A 78 14.75 1.72 0.58
N ASP A 79 14.88 2.46 1.68
CA ASP A 79 14.26 2.21 2.96
C ASP A 79 12.73 2.19 2.80
N LEU A 80 12.13 1.01 2.94
CA LEU A 80 10.68 0.85 2.93
C LEU A 80 10.00 1.52 4.14
N MET A 81 10.76 1.94 5.16
CA MET A 81 10.26 2.77 6.26
C MET A 81 10.37 4.27 5.96
N ALA A 82 11.19 4.69 4.99
CA ALA A 82 11.28 6.10 4.60
C ALA A 82 9.99 6.60 3.92
N SER A 83 9.25 5.72 3.24
CA SER A 83 7.90 6.08 2.76
C SER A 83 6.91 6.23 3.91
N GLN A 84 7.03 5.42 4.96
CA GLN A 84 6.14 5.46 6.13
C GLN A 84 6.36 6.72 7.00
N THR A 85 7.59 7.24 7.04
CA THR A 85 7.88 8.51 7.72
C THR A 85 7.21 9.71 7.05
N GLY A 86 6.97 9.65 5.73
CA GLY A 86 6.19 10.65 5.00
C GLY A 86 4.73 10.68 5.44
N ASP A 87 4.07 9.51 5.45
CA ASP A 87 2.66 9.38 5.86
C ASP A 87 2.42 9.81 7.32
N ALA A 88 3.37 9.51 8.21
CA ALA A 88 3.32 9.95 9.60
C ALA A 88 3.44 11.47 9.73
N THR A 89 4.32 12.09 8.92
CA THR A 89 4.50 13.55 8.88
C THR A 89 3.25 14.23 8.33
N ASP A 90 2.56 13.65 7.36
CA ASP A 90 1.32 14.19 6.83
C ASP A 90 0.16 14.07 7.83
N THR A 91 0.17 13.03 8.67
CA THR A 91 -0.88 12.77 9.68
C THR A 91 -0.70 13.55 10.98
N PHE A 92 0.54 13.83 11.40
CA PHE A 92 0.83 14.51 12.68
C PHE A 92 1.63 15.80 12.54
N GLY A 93 1.92 16.22 11.30
CA GLY A 93 2.70 17.42 11.02
C GLY A 93 2.00 18.72 11.37
N LEU A 94 2.77 19.80 11.24
CA LEU A 94 2.39 21.13 11.72
C LEU A 94 1.12 21.71 11.05
N ASN A 95 0.83 21.29 9.82
CA ASN A 95 -0.36 21.69 9.08
C ASN A 95 -1.38 20.54 8.97
N SER A 96 -1.25 19.49 9.77
CA SER A 96 -2.13 18.34 9.68
C SER A 96 -3.51 18.61 10.28
N THR A 97 -4.53 17.96 9.71
CA THR A 97 -5.91 17.99 10.19
C THR A 97 -6.02 17.54 11.64
N VAL A 98 -5.23 16.54 12.06
CA VAL A 98 -5.22 16.06 13.45
C VAL A 98 -4.81 17.17 14.41
N LEU A 99 -3.72 17.87 14.11
CA LEU A 99 -3.23 18.95 14.96
C LEU A 99 -4.24 20.10 15.05
N ARG A 100 -4.93 20.39 13.95
CA ARG A 100 -6.02 21.39 13.91
C ARG A 100 -7.17 21.02 14.84
N TRP A 101 -7.54 19.74 14.92
CA TRP A 101 -8.58 19.28 15.83
C TRP A 101 -8.17 19.35 17.29
N ILE A 102 -6.91 19.05 17.62
CA ILE A 102 -6.41 19.18 18.99
C ILE A 102 -6.43 20.66 19.42
N TYR A 103 -6.01 21.59 18.56
CA TYR A 103 -6.14 23.03 18.85
C TYR A 103 -7.59 23.46 19.07
N MET A 104 -8.52 23.00 18.23
CA MET A 104 -9.94 23.30 18.43
C MET A 104 -10.47 22.75 19.76
N GLY A 105 -10.05 21.54 20.16
CA GLY A 105 -10.39 20.96 21.45
C GLY A 105 -9.88 21.79 22.62
N GLU A 106 -8.62 22.20 22.58
CA GLU A 106 -8.00 23.02 23.63
C GLU A 106 -8.70 24.39 23.77
N ILE A 107 -9.09 25.02 22.66
CA ILE A 107 -9.83 26.28 22.69
C ILE A 107 -11.20 26.11 23.38
N VAL A 108 -11.94 25.05 23.05
CA VAL A 108 -13.25 24.78 23.66
C VAL A 108 -13.10 24.48 25.15
N MET A 109 -12.15 23.62 25.53
CA MET A 109 -11.90 23.29 26.93
C MET A 109 -11.42 24.50 27.73
N SER A 110 -10.54 25.33 27.15
CA SER A 110 -10.08 26.57 27.76
C SER A 110 -11.22 27.56 27.97
N LEU A 111 -12.13 27.68 27.00
CA LEU A 111 -13.30 28.57 27.11
C LEU A 111 -14.25 28.09 28.21
N VAL A 112 -14.58 26.80 28.25
CA VAL A 112 -15.44 26.21 29.29
C VAL A 112 -14.79 26.35 30.66
N GLY A 113 -13.48 26.07 30.76
CA GLY A 113 -12.69 26.24 31.98
C GLY A 113 -12.66 27.69 32.45
N PHE A 114 -12.48 28.63 31.54
CA PHE A 114 -12.50 30.07 31.84
C PHE A 114 -13.86 30.53 32.36
N ILE A 115 -14.96 30.06 31.77
CA ILE A 115 -16.31 30.40 32.24
C ILE A 115 -16.51 29.95 33.69
N LYS A 116 -16.04 28.75 34.04
CA LYS A 116 -16.23 28.15 35.37
C LYS A 116 -15.31 28.74 36.44
N THR A 117 -14.05 28.99 36.11
CA THR A 117 -13.03 29.42 37.08
C THR A 117 -12.76 30.91 37.09
N LYS A 118 -13.17 31.63 36.02
CA LYS A 118 -12.84 33.04 35.77
C LYS A 118 -11.35 33.36 35.80
N ASN A 119 -10.49 32.34 35.64
CA ASN A 119 -9.05 32.51 35.67
C ASN A 119 -8.46 32.55 34.24
N PRO A 120 -7.89 33.68 33.79
CA PRO A 120 -7.31 33.80 32.45
C PRO A 120 -6.06 32.91 32.25
N LEU A 121 -5.46 32.40 33.33
CA LEU A 121 -4.29 31.53 33.27
C LEU A 121 -4.58 30.20 32.54
N ILE A 122 -5.85 29.82 32.39
CA ILE A 122 -6.26 28.63 31.63
C ILE A 122 -5.82 28.72 30.16
N PHE A 123 -5.76 29.92 29.57
CA PHE A 123 -5.31 30.09 28.18
C PHE A 123 -3.81 29.83 27.98
N VAL A 124 -3.03 29.70 29.06
CA VAL A 124 -1.62 29.32 28.94
C VAL A 124 -1.48 27.91 28.35
N GLY A 125 -2.47 27.04 28.52
CA GLY A 125 -2.53 25.73 27.86
C GLY A 125 -2.40 25.85 26.33
N LEU A 126 -3.07 26.82 25.71
CA LEU A 126 -2.95 27.09 24.26
C LEU A 126 -1.54 27.48 23.84
N VAL A 127 -0.87 28.33 24.63
CA VAL A 127 0.49 28.79 24.34
C VAL A 127 1.48 27.63 24.45
N ILE A 128 1.37 26.83 25.51
CA ILE A 128 2.20 25.64 25.72
C ILE A 128 2.01 24.65 24.57
N MET A 129 0.75 24.38 24.19
CA MET A 129 0.45 23.45 23.11
C MET A 129 1.08 23.91 21.79
N LEU A 130 1.01 25.20 21.46
CA LEU A 130 1.62 25.76 20.26
C LEU A 130 3.15 25.59 20.22
N VAL A 131 3.83 25.83 21.35
CA VAL A 131 5.29 25.67 21.45
C VAL A 131 5.69 24.20 21.30
N ILE A 132 4.96 23.30 21.97
CA ILE A 132 5.21 21.86 21.92
C ILE A 132 5.09 21.35 20.47
N SER A 133 4.02 21.70 19.76
CA SER A 133 3.85 21.22 18.37
C SER A 133 4.97 21.68 17.44
N ARG A 134 5.52 22.88 17.66
CA ARG A 134 6.67 23.39 16.90
C ARG A 134 7.95 22.66 17.27
N ALA A 135 8.18 22.39 18.55
CA ALA A 135 9.36 21.67 19.03
C ALA A 135 9.40 20.22 18.52
N PHE A 136 8.27 19.50 18.60
CA PHE A 136 8.15 18.14 18.10
C PHE A 136 8.40 18.05 16.58
N TYR A 137 7.86 19.00 15.81
CA TYR A 137 8.11 19.03 14.38
C TYR A 137 9.59 19.32 14.05
N GLY A 138 10.23 20.22 14.82
CA GLY A 138 11.66 20.48 14.69
C GLY A 138 12.57 19.28 14.99
N MET A 139 12.09 18.32 15.80
CA MET A 139 12.82 17.09 16.11
C MET A 139 12.65 15.98 15.06
N ILE A 140 11.52 15.95 14.35
CA ILE A 140 11.21 14.93 13.34
C ILE A 140 11.79 15.33 11.97
N GLY A 141 11.95 16.64 11.72
CA GLY A 141 12.44 17.20 10.45
C GLY A 141 13.97 17.27 10.27
N THR A 142 14.75 16.45 10.98
CA THR A 142 16.22 16.34 10.81
C THR A 142 16.63 14.93 10.40
#